data_AF-A0A258JDG6-F1
#
_entry.id   AF-A0A258JDG6-F1
#
_cell.length_a   1.000
_cell.length_b   1.000
_cell.length_c   1.000
_cell.angle_alpha   90.00
_cell.angle_beta   90.00
_cell.angle_gamma   90.00
#
_symmetry.space_group_name_H-M   'P 1'
#
loop_
_entity.id
_entity.type
_entity.pdbx_description
1 polymer ?
#
loop_
_entity_poly.entity_id
_entity_poly.type
_entity_poly.pdbx_seq_one_letter_code
_entity_poly.pdbx_strand_id
1 'polypeptide(L)'
;ISSTEFTEKIVVLPSGYVDYLITKYQTTTEKLGLNIPIRINDFKAIEAAILKNKAYDELEKLAQIASKNYPKSMLADYELGLMYEKTGDAKKAAAKYQRASQLEEIGDLTKEMMYNKYDDMKSLTVK
;
A
#
# COMPACT_ATOMS: atom_id res chain seq x y z
N ILE A 1 13.73 2.53 -4.35
CA ILE A 1 13.28 3.23 -5.56
C ILE A 1 13.73 4.69 -5.46
N SER A 2 14.52 5.19 -6.41
CA SER A 2 14.92 6.61 -6.43
C SER A 2 13.88 7.49 -7.12
N SER A 3 13.92 8.82 -6.93
CA SER A 3 13.01 9.76 -7.60
C SER A 3 13.10 9.68 -9.13
N THR A 4 14.31 9.50 -9.67
CA THR A 4 14.54 9.28 -11.10
C THR A 4 13.93 7.98 -11.56
N GLU A 5 14.16 6.88 -10.83
CA GLU A 5 13.59 5.57 -11.15
C GLU A 5 12.06 5.59 -11.12
N PHE A 6 11.47 6.28 -10.14
CA PHE A 6 10.03 6.47 -10.07
C PHE A 6 9.48 7.19 -11.30
N THR A 7 10.11 8.31 -11.69
CA THR A 7 9.62 9.18 -12.77
C THR A 7 9.83 8.58 -14.16
N GLU A 8 10.95 7.91 -14.39
CA GLU A 8 11.31 7.42 -15.72
C GLU A 8 10.80 6.00 -16.00
N LYS A 9 10.64 5.18 -14.95
CA LYS A 9 10.37 3.75 -15.13
C LYS A 9 9.07 3.28 -14.51
N ILE A 10 8.65 3.83 -13.37
CA ILE A 10 7.51 3.29 -12.64
C ILE A 10 6.22 4.00 -13.03
N VAL A 11 6.21 5.33 -12.96
CA VAL A 11 4.99 6.13 -13.17
C VAL A 11 4.46 6.05 -14.61
N VAL A 12 5.34 5.73 -15.57
CA VAL A 12 5.01 5.61 -17.00
C VAL A 12 4.54 4.21 -17.39
N LEU A 13 4.60 3.22 -16.48
CA LEU A 13 4.12 1.87 -16.78
C LEU A 13 2.61 1.90 -16.99
N PRO A 14 2.08 1.12 -17.95
CA PRO A 14 0.65 0.96 -18.10
C PRO A 14 0.03 0.09 -17.00
N SER A 15 0.81 -0.83 -16.42
CA SER A 15 0.38 -1.79 -15.39
C SER A 15 1.59 -2.48 -14.74
N GLY A 16 1.37 -3.28 -13.68
CA GLY A 16 2.41 -4.12 -13.08
C GLY A 16 3.38 -3.35 -12.18
N TYR A 17 2.91 -2.28 -11.53
CA TYR A 17 3.72 -1.50 -10.59
C TYR A 17 4.21 -2.35 -9.43
N VAL A 18 3.36 -3.25 -8.94
CA VAL A 18 3.71 -4.16 -7.86
C VAL A 18 4.69 -5.24 -8.32
N ASP A 19 4.53 -5.74 -9.55
CA ASP A 19 5.44 -6.73 -10.13
C ASP A 19 6.85 -6.15 -10.32
N TYR A 20 6.96 -4.86 -10.66
CA TYR A 20 8.24 -4.14 -10.71
C TYR A 20 8.95 -4.18 -9.35
N LEU A 21 8.21 -3.90 -8.26
CA LEU A 21 8.74 -3.94 -6.90
C LEU A 21 9.20 -5.34 -6.50
N ILE A 22 8.38 -6.36 -6.75
CA ILE A 22 8.72 -7.76 -6.48
C ILE A 22 10.01 -8.13 -7.21
N THR A 23 10.05 -7.88 -8.53
CA THR A 23 11.18 -8.24 -9.39
C THR A 23 12.46 -7.57 -8.90
N LYS A 24 12.39 -6.28 -8.55
CA LYS A 24 13.54 -5.52 -8.02
C LYS A 24 14.13 -6.18 -6.78
N TYR A 25 13.29 -6.56 -5.82
CA TYR A 25 13.76 -7.16 -4.58
C TYR A 25 14.20 -8.61 -4.76
N GLN A 26 13.52 -9.40 -5.61
CA GLN A 26 13.97 -10.73 -5.99
C GLN A 26 15.36 -10.72 -6.62
N THR A 27 15.58 -9.89 -7.65
CA THR A 27 16.90 -9.75 -8.31
C THR A 27 17.97 -9.26 -7.32
N THR A 28 17.60 -8.42 -6.36
CA THR A 28 18.53 -7.93 -5.33
C THR A 28 18.92 -9.08 -4.39
N THR A 29 17.96 -9.89 -3.94
CA THR A 29 18.22 -11.06 -3.10
C THR A 29 19.04 -12.12 -3.82
N GLU A 30 18.77 -12.40 -5.09
CA GLU A 30 19.57 -13.33 -5.91
C GLU A 30 21.03 -12.88 -6.04
N LYS A 31 21.27 -11.58 -6.24
CA LYS A 31 22.62 -11.02 -6.41
C LYS A 31 23.41 -10.92 -5.11
N LEU A 32 22.74 -10.59 -4.01
CA LEU A 32 23.37 -10.37 -2.71
C LEU A 32 23.38 -11.61 -1.82
N GLY A 33 22.58 -12.63 -2.12
CA GLY A 33 22.37 -13.80 -1.27
C GLY A 33 21.66 -13.47 0.06
N LEU A 34 21.04 -12.30 0.16
CA LEU A 34 20.42 -11.80 1.39
C LEU A 34 18.96 -11.44 1.14
N ASN A 35 18.07 -11.95 2.00
CA ASN A 35 16.66 -11.57 1.99
C ASN A 35 16.47 -10.30 2.81
N ILE A 36 16.16 -9.19 2.13
CA ILE A 36 15.98 -7.88 2.75
C ILE A 36 14.51 -7.51 2.60
N PRO A 37 13.81 -7.12 3.69
CA PRO A 37 12.43 -6.66 3.59
C PRO A 37 12.33 -5.41 2.72
N ILE A 38 11.21 -5.32 1.99
CA ILE A 38 10.92 -4.18 1.13
C ILE A 38 10.79 -2.92 1.96
N ARG A 39 11.52 -1.86 1.61
CA ARG A 39 11.49 -0.59 2.34
C ARG A 39 10.12 0.09 2.23
N ILE A 40 9.66 0.71 3.31
CA ILE A 40 8.41 1.49 3.34
C ILE A 40 8.39 2.59 2.28
N ASN A 41 9.51 3.27 2.04
CA ASN A 41 9.57 4.29 0.99
C ASN A 41 9.32 3.71 -0.42
N ASP A 42 9.67 2.44 -0.64
CA ASP A 42 9.43 1.77 -1.91
C ASP A 42 7.95 1.35 -2.04
N PHE A 43 7.28 0.96 -0.94
CA PHE A 43 5.82 0.80 -0.91
C PHE A 43 5.11 2.11 -1.28
N LYS A 44 5.47 3.22 -0.63
CA LYS A 44 4.91 4.55 -0.93
C LYS A 44 5.12 4.97 -2.38
N ALA A 45 6.28 4.67 -2.97
CA ALA A 45 6.53 4.95 -4.37
C ALA A 45 5.59 4.16 -5.29
N ILE A 46 5.35 2.87 -5.01
CA ILE A 46 4.41 2.07 -5.80
C ILE A 46 2.97 2.53 -5.60
N GLU A 47 2.54 2.78 -4.36
CA GLU A 47 1.22 3.34 -4.04
C GLU A 47 0.98 4.63 -4.84
N ALA A 48 1.93 5.57 -4.84
CA ALA A 48 1.82 6.83 -5.58
C ALA A 48 1.66 6.61 -7.09
N ALA A 49 2.38 5.64 -7.67
CA ALA A 49 2.23 5.30 -9.09
C ALA A 49 0.85 4.70 -9.39
N ILE A 50 0.36 3.81 -8.53
CA ILE A 50 -0.96 3.19 -8.64
C ILE A 50 -2.05 4.26 -8.57
N LEU A 51 -1.99 5.16 -7.57
CA LEU A 51 -2.98 6.23 -7.40
C LEU A 51 -2.99 7.20 -8.58
N LYS A 52 -1.81 7.59 -9.08
CA LYS A 52 -1.69 8.50 -10.22
C LYS A 52 -2.28 7.92 -11.50
N ASN A 53 -2.12 6.61 -11.72
CA ASN A 53 -2.64 5.91 -12.89
C ASN A 53 -4.02 5.28 -12.66
N LYS A 54 -4.60 5.45 -11.47
CA LYS A 54 -5.90 4.89 -11.05
C LYS A 54 -5.98 3.36 -11.18
N ALA A 55 -4.85 2.67 -11.05
CA ALA A 55 -4.75 1.21 -11.17
C ALA A 55 -5.10 0.52 -9.84
N TYR A 56 -6.25 0.84 -9.25
CA TYR A 56 -6.56 0.52 -7.86
C TYR A 56 -6.49 -0.97 -7.52
N ASP A 57 -6.76 -1.87 -8.49
CA ASP A 57 -6.65 -3.32 -8.31
C ASP A 57 -5.23 -3.75 -7.89
N GLU A 58 -4.20 -2.98 -8.25
CA GLU A 58 -2.81 -3.25 -7.84
C GLU A 58 -2.59 -2.99 -6.33
N LEU A 59 -3.43 -2.19 -5.66
CA LEU A 59 -3.34 -1.99 -4.21
C LEU A 59 -3.59 -3.28 -3.43
N GLU A 60 -4.43 -4.19 -3.94
CA GLU A 60 -4.63 -5.50 -3.33
C GLU A 60 -3.35 -6.33 -3.37
N LYS A 61 -2.67 -6.36 -4.51
CA LYS A 61 -1.36 -7.05 -4.63
C LYS A 61 -0.32 -6.40 -3.71
N LEU A 62 -0.30 -5.07 -3.62
CA LEU A 62 0.59 -4.35 -2.73
C LEU A 62 0.35 -4.71 -1.26
N ALA A 63 -0.92 -4.82 -0.86
CA ALA A 63 -1.31 -5.27 0.48
C ALA A 63 -0.84 -6.70 0.79
N GLN A 64 -0.93 -7.63 -0.17
CA GLN A 64 -0.45 -9.01 0.02
C GLN A 64 1.07 -9.08 0.25
N ILE A 65 1.83 -8.16 -0.35
CA ILE A 65 3.28 -8.08 -0.11
C ILE A 65 3.55 -7.41 1.24
N ALA A 66 2.79 -6.36 1.57
CA ALA A 66 2.88 -5.70 2.87
C ALA A 66 2.62 -6.69 4.01
N SER A 67 1.63 -7.57 3.89
CA SER A 67 1.34 -8.57 4.93
C SER A 67 2.45 -9.60 5.12
N LYS A 68 3.26 -9.85 4.09
CA LYS A 68 4.44 -10.74 4.18
C LYS A 68 5.65 -10.04 4.77
N ASN A 69 5.87 -8.78 4.41
CA ASN A 69 7.04 -8.02 4.87
C ASN A 69 6.84 -7.42 6.27
N TYR A 70 5.62 -7.02 6.59
CA TYR A 70 5.27 -6.31 7.81
C TYR A 70 3.97 -6.85 8.44
N PRO A 71 3.93 -8.15 8.82
CA PRO A 71 2.70 -8.84 9.23
C PRO A 71 2.03 -8.28 10.49
N LYS A 72 2.77 -7.55 11.34
CA LYS A 72 2.23 -6.93 12.57
C LYS A 72 1.80 -5.47 12.37
N SER A 73 2.19 -4.87 11.26
CA SER A 73 1.93 -3.46 10.98
C SER A 73 0.56 -3.25 10.34
N MET A 74 0.10 -2.00 10.40
CA MET A 74 -1.13 -1.57 9.75
C MET A 74 -1.07 -1.49 8.22
N LEU A 75 0.12 -1.64 7.61
CA LEU A 75 0.33 -1.34 6.18
C LEU A 75 -0.62 -2.12 5.26
N ALA A 76 -0.75 -3.44 5.46
CA ALA A 76 -1.59 -4.25 4.58
C ALA A 76 -3.08 -3.88 4.66
N ASP A 77 -3.60 -3.63 5.86
CA ASP A 77 -5.00 -3.21 6.02
C ASP A 77 -5.21 -1.76 5.55
N TYR A 78 -4.22 -0.88 5.68
CA TYR A 78 -4.25 0.46 5.11
C TYR A 78 -4.35 0.45 3.58
N GLU A 79 -3.51 -0.33 2.89
CA GLU A 79 -3.53 -0.45 1.42
C GLU A 79 -4.88 -0.98 0.90
N LEU A 80 -5.46 -1.98 1.59
CA LEU A 80 -6.80 -2.48 1.28
C LEU A 80 -7.89 -1.43 1.56
N GLY A 81 -7.77 -0.70 2.67
CA GLY A 81 -8.68 0.40 2.98
C GLY A 81 -8.67 1.47 1.90
N LEU A 82 -7.49 1.84 1.42
CA LEU A 82 -7.30 2.79 0.33
C LEU A 82 -7.90 2.29 -0.99
N MET A 83 -7.71 1.01 -1.31
CA MET A 83 -8.34 0.39 -2.48
C MET A 83 -9.86 0.51 -2.45
N TYR A 84 -10.48 0.14 -1.32
CA TYR A 84 -11.93 0.24 -1.15
C TYR A 84 -12.41 1.70 -1.16
N GLU A 85 -11.65 2.62 -0.56
CA GLU A 85 -11.94 4.06 -0.59
C GLU A 85 -11.98 4.58 -2.04
N LYS A 86 -10.98 4.24 -2.86
CA LYS A 86 -10.89 4.71 -4.26
C LYS A 86 -11.88 4.04 -5.21
N THR A 87 -12.33 2.83 -4.88
CA THR A 87 -13.36 2.10 -5.65
C THR A 87 -14.78 2.36 -5.17
N GLY A 88 -14.96 3.13 -4.08
CA GLY A 88 -16.26 3.58 -3.59
C GLY A 88 -16.95 2.62 -2.60
N ASP A 89 -16.29 1.54 -2.16
CA ASP A 89 -16.82 0.63 -1.15
C ASP A 89 -16.49 1.15 0.27
N ALA A 90 -17.14 2.26 0.65
CA ALA A 90 -16.90 2.94 1.93
C ALA A 90 -17.07 1.99 3.14
N LYS A 91 -17.99 1.02 3.06
CA LYS A 91 -18.22 0.04 4.12
C LYS A 91 -17.00 -0.85 4.34
N LYS A 92 -16.42 -1.41 3.27
CA LYS A 92 -15.20 -2.22 3.37
C LYS A 92 -13.99 -1.36 3.72
N ALA A 93 -13.91 -0.13 3.19
CA ALA A 93 -12.85 0.81 3.54
C ALA A 93 -12.84 1.11 5.05
N ALA A 94 -14.00 1.41 5.64
CA ALA A 94 -14.15 1.63 7.08
C ALA A 94 -13.68 0.41 7.88
N ALA A 95 -14.13 -0.80 7.53
CA ALA A 95 -13.73 -2.02 8.24
C ALA A 95 -12.20 -2.25 8.21
N LYS A 96 -11.56 -1.92 7.09
CA LYS A 96 -10.10 -2.03 6.93
C LYS A 96 -9.34 -0.98 7.75
N TYR A 97 -9.74 0.29 7.70
CA TYR A 97 -9.13 1.33 8.52
C TYR A 97 -9.35 1.10 10.03
N GLN A 98 -10.51 0.59 10.42
CA GLN A 98 -10.77 0.21 11.81
C GLN A 98 -9.79 -0.87 12.28
N ARG A 99 -9.60 -1.93 11.48
CA ARG A 99 -8.63 -2.99 11.79
C ARG A 99 -7.21 -2.44 11.84
N ALA A 100 -6.84 -1.61 10.86
CA ALA A 100 -5.54 -0.96 10.78
C ALA A 100 -5.22 -0.14 12.05
N SER A 101 -6.22 0.55 12.65
CA SER A 101 -6.05 1.33 13.89
C SER A 101 -5.60 0.51 15.10
N GLN A 102 -5.77 -0.82 15.07
CA GLN A 102 -5.40 -1.72 16.16
C GLN A 102 -4.01 -2.36 15.97
N LEU A 103 -3.36 -2.13 14.82
CA LEU A 103 -2.07 -2.71 14.44
C LEU A 103 -0.89 -1.76 14.72
N GLU A 104 0.34 -2.24 14.54
CA GLU A 104 1.55 -1.43 14.76
C GLU A 104 1.67 -0.31 13.71
N GLU A 105 2.03 0.89 14.18
CA GLU A 105 2.33 2.05 13.33
C GLU A 105 3.57 1.80 12.48
N ILE A 106 3.61 2.39 11.28
CA ILE A 106 4.71 2.14 10.34
C ILE A 106 4.92 3.29 9.37
N GLY A 107 6.17 3.76 9.27
CA GLY A 107 6.50 4.94 8.48
C GLY A 107 5.73 6.16 9.01
N ASP A 108 4.84 6.70 8.19
CA ASP A 108 4.02 7.88 8.55
C ASP A 108 2.57 7.47 8.89
N LEU A 109 2.26 6.18 8.85
CA LEU A 109 0.93 5.66 9.16
C LEU A 109 0.78 5.52 10.69
N THR A 110 -0.15 6.30 11.25
CA THR A 110 -0.46 6.32 12.68
C THR A 110 -1.84 5.77 12.97
N LYS A 111 -2.05 5.30 14.21
CA LYS A 111 -3.36 4.80 14.66
C LYS A 111 -4.43 5.89 14.59
N GLU A 112 -4.05 7.13 14.91
CA GLU A 112 -4.93 8.30 14.81
C GLU A 112 -5.37 8.53 13.36
N MET A 113 -4.43 8.46 12.40
CA MET A 113 -4.77 8.59 10.98
C MET A 113 -5.75 7.49 10.54
N MET A 114 -5.53 6.25 10.97
CA MET A 114 -6.43 5.13 10.65
C MET A 114 -7.81 5.31 11.28
N TYR A 115 -7.88 5.83 12.50
CA TYR A 115 -9.14 6.13 13.17
C TYR A 115 -9.92 7.23 12.45
N ASN A 116 -9.27 8.33 12.08
CA ASN A 116 -9.90 9.42 11.33
C ASN A 116 -10.43 8.94 9.98
N LYS A 117 -9.63 8.16 9.24
CA LYS A 117 -10.07 7.54 7.98
C LYS A 117 -11.26 6.60 8.17
N TYR A 118 -11.29 5.83 9.25
CA TYR A 118 -12.45 5.00 9.58
C TYR A 118 -13.71 5.84 9.80
N ASP A 119 -13.64 6.91 10.59
CA ASP A 119 -14.77 7.79 10.88
C ASP A 119 -15.26 8.50 9.61
N ASP A 120 -14.35 8.97 8.75
CA ASP A 120 -14.67 9.52 7.43
C ASP A 120 -15.47 8.51 6.59
N MET A 121 -14.96 7.29 6.45
CA MET A 121 -15.63 6.24 5.67
C MET A 121 -16.98 5.85 6.27
N LYS A 122 -17.07 5.77 7.59
CA LYS A 122 -18.31 5.45 8.29
C LYS A 122 -19.38 6.52 8.03
N SER A 123 -19.03 7.80 8.05
CA SER A 123 -19.96 8.90 7.79
C SER A 123 -20.63 8.82 6.41
N LEU A 124 -19.95 8.23 5.42
CA LEU A 124 -20.48 8.02 4.07
C LEU A 124 -21.50 6.88 3.98
N THR A 125 -21.52 5.98 4.96
CA THR A 125 -22.42 4.80 4.98
C THR A 125 -23.73 5.02 5.73
N VAL A 126 -23.85 6.10 6.51
CA VAL A 126 -25.03 6.39 7.37
C VAL A 126 -26.02 7.33 6.66
N LYS A 127 -26.29 7.09 5.37
CA LYS A 127 -27.32 7.83 4.60
C LYS A 127 -28.52 6.96 4.27
#